data_AF-A0ABD1FLP8-F1
#
_entry.id   AF-A0ABD1FLP8-F1
#
_cell.length_a   1.000
_cell.length_b   1.000
_cell.length_c   1.000
_cell.angle_alpha   90.00
_cell.angle_beta   90.00
_cell.angle_gamma   90.00
#
_symmetry.space_group_name_H-M   'P 1'
#
loop_
_entity.id
_entity.type
_entity.pdbx_description
1 polymer ?
#
loop_
_entity_poly.entity_id
_entity_poly.type
_entity_poly.pdbx_seq_one_letter_code
_entity_poly.pdbx_strand_id
1 'polypeptide(L)'
;MLCGGSDSAIIPIGIGGFSACGILSRGNDDPKKASRPWDMQGDGFDPYHTTDPHARGKSCVRCIEMALADSRVGREDINYINAHAASIPAFDLAEYQSITHLFGQNSELQMNSTKFMISHLHLLGAVEAIATIKAIETGWIHPNINLEHPKQGVDSSVLVGHEKERLDIKVALSNSFGFGGHSSSILFAPYYRD
;
A
#
# COMPACT_ATOMS: atom_id res chain seq x y z
N MET A 1 -14.51 -21.05 3.27
CA MET A 1 -13.13 -21.15 2.74
C MET A 1 -12.20 -20.61 3.82
N LEU A 2 -11.07 -21.27 4.08
CA LEU A 2 -10.01 -20.76 4.96
C LEU A 2 -8.83 -20.35 4.07
N CYS A 3 -8.37 -19.11 4.20
CA CYS A 3 -7.24 -18.57 3.43
C CYS A 3 -6.29 -17.80 4.36
N GLY A 4 -5.00 -17.85 4.07
CA GLY A 4 -3.96 -17.18 4.83
C GLY A 4 -2.56 -17.64 4.41
N GLY A 5 -1.54 -17.12 5.10
CA GLY A 5 -0.14 -17.49 4.90
C GLY A 5 0.70 -17.10 6.12
N SER A 6 1.91 -17.64 6.21
CA SER A 6 2.88 -17.33 7.26
C SER A 6 4.26 -17.11 6.64
N ASP A 7 5.00 -16.13 7.13
CA ASP A 7 6.38 -15.86 6.72
C ASP A 7 7.30 -15.77 7.96
N SER A 8 8.56 -16.18 7.78
CA SER A 8 9.64 -16.09 8.76
C SER A 8 10.95 -15.75 8.05
N ALA A 9 10.93 -14.71 7.22
CA ALA A 9 12.06 -14.29 6.38
C ALA A 9 13.21 -13.60 7.16
N ILE A 10 13.05 -13.37 8.47
CA ILE A 10 14.10 -12.75 9.33
C ILE A 10 15.13 -13.82 9.72
N ILE A 11 15.88 -14.28 8.72
CA ILE A 11 16.97 -15.24 8.85
C ILE A 11 18.17 -14.77 8.03
N PRO A 12 19.43 -15.14 8.37
CA PRO A 12 20.62 -14.61 7.71
C PRO A 12 20.60 -14.73 6.18
N ILE A 13 20.11 -15.86 5.65
CA ILE A 13 20.00 -16.06 4.19
C ILE A 13 18.92 -15.18 3.55
N GLY A 14 17.79 -14.96 4.23
CA GLY A 14 16.69 -14.11 3.74
C GLY A 14 17.12 -12.65 3.71
N ILE A 15 17.66 -12.15 4.83
CA ILE A 15 18.20 -10.79 4.91
C ILE A 15 19.35 -10.58 3.93
N GLY A 16 20.27 -11.55 3.81
CA GLY A 16 21.34 -11.52 2.83
C GLY A 16 20.84 -11.44 1.40
N GLY A 17 19.81 -12.22 1.05
CA GLY A 17 19.18 -12.20 -0.26
C GLY A 17 18.53 -10.85 -0.58
N PHE A 18 17.70 -10.31 0.31
CA PHE A 18 17.03 -9.02 0.09
C PHE A 18 18.00 -7.84 0.11
N SER A 19 19.06 -7.91 0.92
CA SER A 19 20.17 -6.95 0.87
C SER A 19 20.91 -7.01 -0.46
N ALA A 20 21.17 -8.22 -0.97
CA ALA A 20 21.79 -8.41 -2.29
C ALA A 20 20.91 -7.88 -3.42
N CYS A 21 19.58 -7.98 -3.30
CA CYS A 21 18.61 -7.36 -4.20
C CYS A 21 18.45 -5.84 -4.00
N GLY A 22 19.10 -5.22 -3.01
CA GLY A 22 19.05 -3.79 -2.68
C GLY A 22 17.73 -3.27 -2.10
N ILE A 23 16.70 -4.10 -1.97
CA ILE A 23 15.34 -3.67 -1.61
C ILE A 23 15.17 -3.33 -0.12
N LEU A 24 16.17 -3.62 0.72
CA LEU A 24 16.14 -3.29 2.15
C LEU A 24 16.61 -1.86 2.38
N SER A 25 15.97 -1.19 3.34
CA SER A 25 16.47 0.08 3.88
C SER A 25 17.89 -0.09 4.43
N ARG A 26 18.73 0.91 4.21
CA ARG A 26 20.10 1.02 4.75
C ARG A 26 20.18 2.03 5.90
N GLY A 27 19.09 2.74 6.21
CA GLY A 27 18.93 3.69 7.30
C GLY A 27 18.97 3.05 8.69
N ASN A 28 20.13 2.53 9.09
CA ASN A 28 20.33 1.85 10.37
C ASN A 28 20.34 2.81 11.58
N ASP A 29 20.48 4.12 11.35
CA ASP A 29 20.58 5.12 12.42
C ASP A 29 19.24 5.43 13.10
N ASP A 30 18.11 5.26 12.40
CA ASP A 30 16.76 5.41 12.94
C ASP A 30 15.83 4.30 12.43
N PRO A 31 15.92 3.07 12.99
CA PRO A 31 15.20 1.92 12.50
C PRO A 31 13.67 2.07 12.61
N LYS A 32 13.18 2.92 13.53
CA LYS A 32 11.74 3.18 13.67
C LYS A 32 11.17 3.94 12.47
N LYS A 33 12.04 4.65 11.75
CA LYS A 33 11.69 5.37 10.53
C LYS A 33 12.26 4.69 9.27
N ALA A 34 12.68 3.44 9.31
CA ALA A 34 13.24 2.77 8.12
C ALA A 34 12.18 2.58 7.01
N SER A 35 10.91 2.38 7.37
CA SER A 35 9.80 2.28 6.44
C SER A 35 9.07 3.62 6.32
N ARG A 36 9.19 4.27 5.16
CA ARG A 36 8.63 5.59 4.85
C ARG A 36 7.94 5.61 3.49
N PRO A 37 6.72 5.04 3.39
CA PRO A 37 5.93 5.11 2.17
C PRO A 37 5.78 6.56 1.68
N TRP A 38 6.02 6.80 0.39
CA TRP A 38 5.90 8.11 -0.29
C TRP A 38 6.80 9.26 0.21
N ASP A 39 7.66 9.03 1.21
CA ASP A 39 8.56 10.04 1.75
C ASP A 39 9.83 10.17 0.91
N MET A 40 10.31 11.41 0.70
CA MET A 40 11.52 11.71 -0.06
C MET A 40 12.76 10.97 0.45
N GLN A 41 12.83 10.72 1.76
CA GLN A 41 13.94 10.03 2.43
C GLN A 41 13.83 8.50 2.41
N GLY A 42 12.77 7.92 1.82
CA GLY A 42 12.67 6.47 1.65
C GLY A 42 13.79 5.93 0.76
N ASP A 43 14.54 4.93 1.25
CA ASP A 43 15.83 4.50 0.70
C ASP A 43 15.85 3.07 0.15
N GLY A 44 14.71 2.36 0.13
CA GLY A 44 14.59 1.04 -0.51
C GLY A 44 14.91 1.15 -2.01
N PHE A 45 15.93 0.45 -2.50
CA PHE A 45 16.45 0.64 -3.86
C PHE A 45 16.60 -0.70 -4.58
N ASP A 46 15.75 -1.04 -5.55
CA ASP A 46 15.97 -2.21 -6.43
C ASP A 46 17.02 -1.86 -7.52
N PRO A 47 18.29 -2.30 -7.41
CA PRO A 47 19.33 -2.02 -8.39
C PRO A 47 19.14 -2.81 -9.69
N TYR A 48 18.35 -3.89 -9.67
CA TYR A 48 18.37 -4.92 -10.71
C TYR A 48 17.25 -4.79 -11.74
N HIS A 49 16.46 -3.71 -11.73
CA HIS A 49 15.41 -3.47 -12.73
C HIS A 49 14.43 -4.65 -12.88
N THR A 50 14.30 -5.51 -11.87
CA THR A 50 13.51 -6.75 -12.00
C THR A 50 12.02 -6.44 -12.22
N THR A 51 11.58 -5.25 -11.80
CA THR A 51 10.22 -4.74 -12.06
C THR A 51 10.32 -3.30 -12.55
N ASP A 52 9.94 -3.04 -13.80
CA ASP A 52 9.84 -1.69 -14.36
C ASP A 52 8.72 -0.90 -13.63
N PRO A 53 8.97 0.29 -13.07
CA PRO A 53 7.95 1.15 -12.46
C PRO A 53 6.76 1.43 -13.39
N HIS A 54 6.97 1.54 -14.70
CA HIS A 54 5.88 1.71 -15.66
C HIS A 54 5.03 0.43 -15.79
N ALA A 55 5.68 -0.74 -15.84
CA ALA A 55 4.97 -2.02 -15.80
C ALA A 55 4.18 -2.19 -14.49
N ARG A 56 4.75 -1.73 -13.37
CA ARG A 56 4.08 -1.71 -12.06
C ARG A 56 2.83 -0.82 -12.05
N GLY A 57 2.92 0.41 -12.54
CA GLY A 57 1.76 1.31 -12.63
C GLY A 57 0.65 0.72 -13.51
N LYS A 58 1.01 0.20 -14.69
CA LYS A 58 0.06 -0.49 -15.59
C LYS A 58 -0.60 -1.70 -14.91
N SER A 59 0.19 -2.49 -14.17
CA SER A 59 -0.34 -3.63 -13.43
C SER A 59 -1.27 -3.22 -12.30
N CYS A 60 -0.98 -2.11 -11.60
CA CYS A 60 -1.85 -1.55 -10.58
C CYS A 60 -3.21 -1.17 -11.19
N VAL A 61 -3.19 -0.34 -12.24
CA VAL A 61 -4.42 0.07 -12.95
C VAL A 61 -5.23 -1.14 -13.40
N ARG A 62 -4.57 -2.09 -14.08
CA ARG A 62 -5.23 -3.29 -14.59
C ARG A 62 -5.86 -4.13 -13.49
N CYS A 63 -5.16 -4.32 -12.37
CA CYS A 63 -5.65 -5.14 -11.26
C CYS A 63 -6.87 -4.51 -10.58
N ILE A 64 -6.82 -3.19 -10.36
CA ILE A 64 -7.94 -2.43 -9.78
C ILE A 64 -9.15 -2.47 -10.71
N GLU A 65 -8.97 -2.26 -12.01
CA GLU A 65 -10.06 -2.33 -12.98
C GLU A 65 -10.71 -3.72 -13.03
N MET A 66 -9.92 -4.79 -12.90
CA MET A 66 -10.45 -6.15 -12.82
C MET A 66 -11.27 -6.36 -11.54
N ALA A 67 -10.82 -5.86 -10.39
CA ALA A 67 -11.54 -5.96 -9.13
C ALA A 67 -12.87 -5.16 -9.15
N LEU A 68 -12.86 -3.97 -9.76
CA LEU A 68 -14.08 -3.18 -9.98
C LEU A 68 -15.07 -3.89 -10.90
N ALA A 69 -14.58 -4.48 -12.00
CA ALA A 69 -15.42 -5.22 -12.95
C ALA A 69 -16.05 -6.46 -12.32
N ASP A 70 -15.30 -7.20 -11.49
CA ASP A 70 -15.78 -8.40 -10.80
C ASP A 70 -16.82 -8.08 -9.70
N SER A 71 -16.59 -7.00 -8.94
CA SER A 71 -17.44 -6.59 -7.82
C SER A 71 -18.67 -5.75 -8.22
N ARG A 72 -18.65 -5.14 -9.40
CA ARG A 72 -19.66 -4.16 -9.87
C ARG A 72 -19.76 -2.89 -9.02
N VAL A 73 -18.68 -2.54 -8.33
CA VAL A 73 -18.57 -1.30 -7.54
C VAL A 73 -18.16 -0.12 -8.43
N GLY A 74 -18.77 1.05 -8.24
CA GLY A 74 -18.39 2.29 -8.91
C GLY A 74 -17.04 2.82 -8.42
N ARG A 75 -16.29 3.53 -9.26
CA ARG A 75 -15.01 4.14 -8.84
C ARG A 75 -15.23 5.21 -7.75
N GLU A 76 -16.36 5.90 -7.86
CA GLU A 76 -16.86 6.91 -6.94
C GLU A 76 -17.16 6.38 -5.53
N ASP A 77 -17.44 5.08 -5.40
CA ASP A 77 -17.74 4.46 -4.11
C ASP A 77 -16.47 4.10 -3.33
N ILE A 78 -15.31 4.05 -3.99
CA ILE A 78 -14.03 3.82 -3.34
C ILE A 78 -13.56 5.12 -2.68
N ASN A 79 -13.67 5.20 -1.35
CA ASN A 79 -13.20 6.35 -0.57
C ASN A 79 -12.05 6.03 0.39
N TYR A 80 -11.64 4.76 0.49
CA TYR A 80 -10.47 4.38 1.29
C TYR A 80 -9.54 3.42 0.56
N ILE A 81 -8.24 3.69 0.62
CA ILE A 81 -7.21 2.84 0.03
C ILE A 81 -6.09 2.54 1.04
N ASN A 82 -5.91 1.26 1.36
CA ASN A 82 -4.70 0.76 1.99
C ASN A 82 -3.74 0.31 0.88
N ALA A 83 -2.83 1.21 0.53
CA ALA A 83 -1.89 1.03 -0.56
C ALA A 83 -0.79 0.02 -0.20
N HIS A 84 -0.16 -0.53 -1.23
CA HIS A 84 1.01 -1.35 -1.02
C HIS A 84 2.16 -0.47 -0.51
N ALA A 85 2.69 0.46 -1.30
CA ALA A 85 3.72 1.43 -0.94
C ALA A 85 4.86 0.85 -0.06
N ALA A 86 5.76 0.11 -0.71
CA ALA A 86 6.82 -0.69 -0.08
C ALA A 86 8.01 0.14 0.43
N SER A 87 7.90 1.47 0.50
CA SER A 87 9.03 2.38 0.72
C SER A 87 10.10 2.27 -0.37
N ILE A 88 9.68 1.92 -1.59
CA ILE A 88 10.56 1.90 -2.77
C ILE A 88 10.17 3.10 -3.64
N PRO A 89 11.04 4.14 -3.74
CA PRO A 89 10.73 5.42 -4.35
C PRO A 89 9.95 5.39 -5.66
N ALA A 90 10.44 4.64 -6.64
CA ALA A 90 9.86 4.61 -7.98
C ALA A 90 8.53 3.84 -8.00
N PHE A 91 8.40 2.80 -7.18
CA PHE A 91 7.19 1.97 -7.14
C PHE A 91 6.07 2.64 -6.37
N ASP A 92 6.39 3.28 -5.24
CA ASP A 92 5.42 4.03 -4.45
C ASP A 92 4.82 5.18 -5.28
N LEU A 93 5.65 5.88 -6.06
CA LEU A 93 5.19 6.92 -6.97
C LEU A 93 4.32 6.36 -8.12
N ALA A 94 4.73 5.26 -8.74
CA ALA A 94 3.96 4.63 -9.81
C ALA A 94 2.59 4.12 -9.33
N GLU A 95 2.55 3.53 -8.13
CA GLU A 95 1.29 3.13 -7.49
C GLU A 95 0.42 4.34 -7.18
N TYR A 96 0.99 5.38 -6.55
CA TYR A 96 0.27 6.62 -6.24
C TYR A 96 -0.34 7.24 -7.50
N GLN A 97 0.44 7.41 -8.57
CA GLN A 97 -0.04 7.96 -9.83
C GLN A 97 -1.17 7.13 -10.45
N SER A 98 -1.09 5.80 -10.31
CA SER A 98 -2.15 4.90 -10.79
C SER A 98 -3.44 5.07 -10.01
N ILE A 99 -3.35 5.19 -8.68
CA ILE A 99 -4.48 5.45 -7.79
C ILE A 99 -5.10 6.82 -8.09
N THR A 100 -4.29 7.87 -8.18
CA THR A 100 -4.76 9.23 -8.48
C THR A 100 -5.37 9.33 -9.89
N HIS A 101 -4.84 8.58 -10.86
CA HIS A 101 -5.45 8.48 -12.19
C HIS A 101 -6.87 7.89 -12.15
N LEU A 102 -7.09 6.88 -11.31
CA LEU A 102 -8.37 6.18 -11.20
C LEU A 102 -9.40 6.89 -10.31
N PHE A 103 -8.93 7.48 -9.20
CA PHE A 103 -9.78 7.94 -8.10
C PHE A 103 -9.54 9.40 -7.69
N GLY A 104 -8.60 10.12 -8.30
CA GLY A 104 -8.20 11.46 -7.87
C GLY A 104 -9.26 12.56 -8.02
N GLN A 105 -10.42 12.25 -8.62
CA GLN A 105 -11.58 13.15 -8.65
C GLN A 105 -12.52 12.94 -7.45
N ASN A 106 -12.30 11.89 -6.64
CA ASN A 106 -13.07 11.63 -5.43
C ASN A 106 -12.51 12.45 -4.26
N SER A 107 -13.24 13.48 -3.84
CA SER A 107 -12.84 14.35 -2.72
C SER A 107 -12.86 13.66 -1.35
N GLU A 108 -13.54 12.52 -1.22
CA GLU A 108 -13.58 11.73 0.02
C GLU A 108 -12.43 10.73 0.11
N LEU A 109 -11.61 10.60 -0.95
CA LEU A 109 -10.55 9.60 -1.00
C LEU A 109 -9.51 9.85 0.08
N GLN A 110 -9.28 8.83 0.90
CA GLN A 110 -8.20 8.79 1.88
C GLN A 110 -7.33 7.56 1.68
N MET A 111 -6.02 7.72 1.82
CA MET A 111 -5.05 6.68 1.55
C MET A 111 -3.95 6.61 2.60
N ASN A 112 -3.61 5.39 3.00
CA ASN A 112 -2.48 5.10 3.88
C ASN A 112 -1.80 3.79 3.44
N SER A 113 -0.69 3.46 4.10
CA SER A 113 -0.04 2.16 3.90
C SER A 113 0.34 1.55 5.24
N THR A 114 -0.09 0.32 5.49
CA THR A 114 0.27 -0.39 6.73
C THR A 114 1.78 -0.62 6.89
N LYS A 115 2.58 -0.52 5.82
CA LYS A 115 4.01 -0.88 5.83
C LYS A 115 4.86 0.04 6.67
N PHE A 116 4.43 1.26 6.98
CA PHE A 116 5.18 2.08 7.93
C PHE A 116 5.18 1.44 9.34
N MET A 117 4.10 0.76 9.75
CA MET A 117 3.98 0.13 11.08
C MET A 117 4.64 -1.24 11.15
N ILE A 118 4.41 -2.05 10.12
CA ILE A 118 4.74 -3.49 10.16
C ILE A 118 5.92 -3.87 9.26
N SER A 119 6.52 -2.90 8.56
CA SER A 119 7.52 -3.14 7.51
C SER A 119 6.97 -3.99 6.35
N HIS A 120 7.85 -4.52 5.50
CA HIS A 120 7.49 -5.42 4.39
C HIS A 120 7.97 -6.85 4.70
N LEU A 121 7.02 -7.79 4.77
CA LEU A 121 7.23 -9.24 4.88
C LEU A 121 6.58 -9.87 3.65
N HIS A 122 7.10 -11.01 3.20
CA HIS A 122 6.42 -11.74 2.12
C HIS A 122 5.10 -12.28 2.68
N LEU A 123 4.01 -12.21 1.91
CA LEU A 123 2.64 -12.62 2.32
C LEU A 123 1.83 -11.62 3.19
N LEU A 124 2.21 -10.33 3.25
CA LEU A 124 1.46 -9.29 3.99
C LEU A 124 0.06 -8.93 3.46
N GLY A 125 -0.37 -9.48 2.32
CA GLY A 125 -1.72 -9.28 1.78
C GLY A 125 -2.84 -9.52 2.80
N ALA A 126 -2.67 -10.51 3.68
CA ALA A 126 -3.63 -10.79 4.74
C ALA A 126 -3.65 -9.71 5.83
N VAL A 127 -2.49 -9.15 6.21
CA VAL A 127 -2.44 -8.09 7.23
C VAL A 127 -3.00 -6.78 6.69
N GLU A 128 -2.71 -6.47 5.42
CA GLU A 128 -3.32 -5.33 4.71
C GLU A 128 -4.85 -5.46 4.69
N ALA A 129 -5.36 -6.64 4.30
CA ALA A 129 -6.79 -6.92 4.32
C ALA A 129 -7.40 -6.80 5.73
N ILE A 130 -6.77 -7.37 6.76
CA ILE A 130 -7.24 -7.27 8.14
C ILE A 130 -7.29 -5.82 8.60
N ALA A 131 -6.23 -5.04 8.36
CA ALA A 131 -6.20 -3.62 8.72
C ALA A 131 -7.31 -2.84 8.01
N THR A 132 -7.54 -3.11 6.73
CA THR A 132 -8.62 -2.51 5.94
C THR A 132 -10.01 -2.86 6.50
N ILE A 133 -10.25 -4.13 6.84
CA ILE A 133 -11.52 -4.57 7.46
C ILE A 133 -11.70 -3.92 8.83
N LYS A 134 -10.65 -3.81 9.65
CA LYS A 134 -10.72 -3.11 10.94
C LYS A 134 -11.00 -1.62 10.78
N ALA A 135 -10.50 -0.99 9.72
CA ALA A 135 -10.83 0.40 9.42
C ALA A 135 -12.33 0.55 9.11
N ILE A 136 -12.90 -0.36 8.30
CA ILE A 136 -14.35 -0.40 8.01
C ILE A 136 -15.16 -0.59 9.29
N GLU A 137 -14.78 -1.57 10.11
CA GLU A 137 -15.53 -1.92 11.32
C GLU A 137 -15.51 -0.79 12.37
N THR A 138 -14.38 -0.08 12.48
CA THR A 138 -14.18 0.91 13.55
C THR A 138 -14.41 2.34 13.11
N GLY A 139 -14.39 2.62 11.81
CA GLY A 139 -14.37 3.98 11.25
C GLY A 139 -13.10 4.77 11.57
N TRP A 140 -12.00 4.09 11.92
CA TRP A 140 -10.69 4.71 12.15
C TRP A 140 -9.72 4.27 11.07
N ILE A 141 -9.15 5.23 10.34
CA ILE A 141 -8.05 5.00 9.41
C ILE A 141 -6.74 5.38 10.08
N HIS A 142 -5.71 4.55 9.91
CA HIS A 142 -4.42 4.75 10.57
C HIS A 142 -3.61 5.85 9.88
N PRO A 143 -2.73 6.55 10.62
CA PRO A 143 -1.86 7.60 10.06
C PRO A 143 -0.80 7.05 9.11
N ASN A 144 -0.04 7.95 8.47
CA ASN A 144 1.26 7.68 7.86
C ASN A 144 2.36 8.37 8.69
N ILE A 145 2.68 7.84 9.89
CA ILE A 145 3.50 8.55 10.90
C ILE A 145 4.88 8.98 10.37
N ASN A 146 5.49 8.18 9.50
CA ASN A 146 6.84 8.41 8.96
C ASN A 146 6.88 9.25 7.67
N LEU A 147 5.74 9.78 7.21
CA LEU A 147 5.65 10.66 6.04
C LEU A 147 5.88 12.12 6.47
N GLU A 148 7.12 12.58 6.50
CA GLU A 148 7.51 13.93 6.92
C GLU A 148 7.70 14.88 5.71
N HIS A 149 8.22 14.32 4.62
CA HIS A 149 8.57 15.05 3.40
C HIS A 149 8.00 14.32 2.19
N PRO A 150 6.72 14.55 1.83
CA PRO A 150 6.11 13.93 0.66
C PRO A 150 6.94 14.18 -0.60
N LYS A 151 7.05 13.15 -1.45
CA LYS A 151 7.74 13.27 -2.74
C LYS A 151 7.07 14.26 -3.67
N GLN A 152 7.87 14.85 -4.55
CA GLN A 152 7.35 15.67 -5.64
C GLN A 152 6.35 14.85 -6.49
N GLY A 153 5.16 15.42 -6.70
CA GLY A 153 4.08 14.76 -7.44
C GLY A 153 3.14 13.91 -6.58
N VAL A 154 3.39 13.81 -5.27
CA VAL A 154 2.45 13.24 -4.30
C VAL A 154 1.68 14.38 -3.64
N ASP A 155 0.37 14.46 -3.90
CA ASP A 155 -0.54 15.32 -3.16
C ASP A 155 -0.81 14.70 -1.78
N SER A 156 -0.44 15.41 -0.73
CA SER A 156 -0.65 14.96 0.65
C SER A 156 -2.12 15.05 1.09
N SER A 157 -2.98 15.77 0.37
CA SER A 157 -4.39 15.93 0.75
C SER A 157 -5.21 14.63 0.69
N VAL A 158 -4.78 13.68 -0.14
CA VAL A 158 -5.38 12.34 -0.26
C VAL A 158 -4.73 11.32 0.69
N LEU A 159 -3.66 11.70 1.39
CA LEU A 159 -2.95 10.82 2.31
C LEU A 159 -3.37 11.13 3.75
N VAL A 160 -3.65 10.08 4.52
CA VAL A 160 -3.90 10.24 5.96
C VAL A 160 -2.66 10.83 6.62
N GLY A 161 -2.84 11.84 7.47
CA GLY A 161 -1.74 12.59 8.08
C GLY A 161 -0.96 11.81 9.15
N HIS A 162 -0.33 12.54 10.06
CA HIS A 162 0.43 11.94 11.18
C HIS A 162 -0.45 11.41 12.31
N GLU A 163 -1.73 11.76 12.31
CA GLU A 163 -2.72 11.28 13.28
C GLU A 163 -3.76 10.39 12.59
N LYS A 164 -4.37 9.48 13.35
CA LYS A 164 -5.47 8.67 12.85
C LYS A 164 -6.69 9.57 12.59
N GLU A 165 -7.46 9.22 11.57
CA GLU A 165 -8.61 10.02 11.15
C GLU A 165 -9.90 9.20 11.19
N ARG A 166 -11.02 9.90 11.28
CA ARG A 166 -12.36 9.29 11.16
C ARG A 166 -12.78 9.29 9.70
N LEU A 167 -13.26 8.15 9.22
CA LEU A 167 -13.82 8.03 7.89
C LEU A 167 -15.00 7.06 7.90
N ASP A 168 -16.11 7.48 7.31
CA ASP A 168 -17.23 6.59 7.00
C ASP A 168 -16.92 5.89 5.68
N ILE A 169 -16.41 4.66 5.76
CA ILE A 169 -15.87 3.94 4.61
C ILE A 169 -17.02 3.30 3.83
N LYS A 170 -17.20 3.71 2.58
CA LYS A 170 -18.21 3.16 1.66
C LYS A 170 -17.69 1.86 1.04
N VAL A 171 -16.55 1.96 0.38
CA VAL A 171 -15.79 0.81 -0.12
C VAL A 171 -14.30 1.10 0.07
N ALA A 172 -13.61 0.11 0.59
CA ALA A 172 -12.17 0.12 0.76
C ALA A 172 -11.48 -0.77 -0.28
N LEU A 173 -10.30 -0.33 -0.71
CA LEU A 173 -9.41 -1.09 -1.57
C LEU A 173 -8.12 -1.42 -0.82
N SER A 174 -7.69 -2.68 -0.88
CA SER A 174 -6.42 -3.15 -0.35
C SER A 174 -5.54 -3.62 -1.49
N ASN A 175 -4.41 -2.93 -1.70
CA ASN A 175 -3.43 -3.27 -2.72
C ASN A 175 -2.28 -4.05 -2.12
N SER A 176 -1.90 -5.14 -2.79
CA SER A 176 -0.72 -5.91 -2.45
C SER A 176 -0.02 -6.38 -3.71
N PHE A 177 1.29 -6.21 -3.75
CA PHE A 177 2.06 -6.53 -4.93
C PHE A 177 3.38 -7.22 -4.56
N GLY A 178 3.73 -8.25 -5.32
CA GLY A 178 4.92 -9.06 -5.10
C GLY A 178 5.93 -8.97 -6.24
N PHE A 179 7.07 -9.63 -6.05
CA PHE A 179 8.07 -9.81 -7.09
C PHE A 179 7.54 -10.63 -8.27
N GLY A 180 8.15 -10.46 -9.45
CA GLY A 180 7.79 -11.21 -10.66
C GLY A 180 6.47 -10.77 -11.30
N GLY A 181 6.02 -9.55 -11.03
CA GLY A 181 4.81 -8.98 -11.65
C GLY A 181 3.49 -9.45 -11.03
N HIS A 182 3.52 -10.06 -9.84
CA HIS A 182 2.30 -10.45 -9.14
C HIS A 182 1.61 -9.24 -8.53
N SER A 183 0.36 -9.02 -8.90
CA SER A 183 -0.45 -7.91 -8.39
C SER A 183 -1.83 -8.36 -7.96
N SER A 184 -2.28 -7.85 -6.83
CA SER A 184 -3.58 -8.14 -6.24
C SER A 184 -4.23 -6.88 -5.68
N SER A 185 -5.51 -6.69 -5.98
CA SER A 185 -6.37 -5.64 -5.45
C SER A 185 -7.65 -6.29 -4.96
N ILE A 186 -8.00 -6.08 -3.69
CA ILE A 186 -9.20 -6.64 -3.08
C ILE A 186 -10.07 -5.49 -2.58
N LEU A 187 -11.38 -5.59 -2.84
CA LEU A 187 -12.37 -4.62 -2.41
C LEU A 187 -13.15 -5.16 -1.20
N PHE A 188 -13.37 -4.31 -0.21
CA PHE A 188 -14.16 -4.60 0.98
C PHE A 188 -15.19 -3.50 1.18
N ALA A 189 -16.41 -3.87 1.58
CA ALA A 189 -17.47 -2.93 1.90
C ALA A 189 -18.08 -3.27 3.28
N PRO A 190 -18.67 -2.30 4.00
CA PRO A 190 -19.43 -2.56 5.20
C PRO A 190 -20.52 -3.59 4.93
N TYR A 191 -20.71 -4.51 5.88
CA TYR A 191 -21.81 -5.46 5.85
C TYR A 191 -22.87 -5.04 6.86
N TYR A 192 -24.03 -4.64 6.37
CA TYR A 192 -25.20 -4.38 7.18
C TYR A 192 -26.06 -5.65 7.18
N ARG A 193 -26.36 -6.19 8.37
CA ARG A 193 -27.43 -7.17 8.52
C ARG A 193 -28.74 -6.41 8.61
N ASP A 194 -29.63 -6.67 7.66
CA ASP A 194 -31.06 -6.32 7.81
C ASP A 194 -31.66 -7.04 9.03
#